data_AF-A0A1S3IIK3-F1
#
_entry.id   AF-A0A1S3IIK3-F1
#
_cell.length_a   1.000
_cell.length_b   1.000
_cell.length_c   1.000
_cell.angle_alpha   90.00
_cell.angle_beta   90.00
_cell.angle_gamma   90.00
#
_symmetry.space_group_name_H-M   'P 1'
#
loop_
_entity.id
_entity.type
_entity.pdbx_description
1 polymer ?
#
loop_
_entity_poly.entity_id
_entity_poly.type
_entity_poly.pdbx_seq_one_letter_code
_entity_poly.pdbx_strand_id
1 'polypeptide(L)'
;MKLVLLALSCALALSSVQGHFWSPWYDRDNPSGLGDYENLHAQKKRGYVCGGCKPIAAQCRVKGTTNVFTRWSGTAPNKLVIHCSPTKGLVCVNSQQGGGSCKDYEIRYLCPTTSGSWTSFLDRDDPSGTGDWESTRAFRRFTKNNLCGGRRTMCAQCRAKRSRYPYYKTGDRYNTFHDCNWENGLVCTTSVNKKICKDYEVRFKCPTIGNSNCSRCAKWTSWRDRDNPSGSGDFEYVGKRGHNPCSGREPIDIQCRVKATKQRWYTAGQKIRAKCTPSGGLVCVNRDQPNGQLCKDYEIRFLCP
;
A
#
# COMPACT_ATOMS: atom_id res chain seq x y z
N MET A 1 11.16 -9.06 -59.55
CA MET A 1 10.61 -9.58 -58.28
C MET A 1 10.92 -8.59 -57.17
N LYS A 2 9.96 -7.75 -56.75
CA LYS A 2 10.11 -6.91 -55.55
C LYS A 2 9.29 -7.55 -54.44
N LEU A 3 9.98 -8.00 -53.41
CA LEU A 3 9.42 -8.62 -52.22
C LEU A 3 8.72 -7.53 -51.39
N VAL A 4 7.41 -7.64 -51.19
CA VAL A 4 6.64 -6.77 -50.29
C VAL A 4 6.75 -7.37 -48.88
N LEU A 5 7.53 -6.74 -48.01
CA LEU A 5 7.52 -7.05 -46.57
C LEU A 5 6.33 -6.33 -45.92
N LEU A 6 5.29 -7.10 -45.57
CA LEU A 6 4.27 -6.65 -44.63
C LEU A 6 4.87 -6.60 -43.22
N ALA A 7 5.10 -5.39 -42.71
CA ALA A 7 5.36 -5.16 -41.29
C ALA A 7 4.01 -5.06 -40.56
N LEU A 8 3.62 -6.12 -39.84
CA LEU A 8 2.53 -6.03 -38.85
C LEU A 8 2.99 -5.17 -37.67
N SER A 9 2.52 -3.93 -37.60
CA SER A 9 2.69 -3.05 -36.45
C SER A 9 1.66 -3.39 -35.37
N CYS A 10 2.00 -4.32 -34.47
CA CYS A 10 1.28 -4.47 -33.20
C CYS A 10 1.77 -3.37 -32.23
N ALA A 11 1.19 -2.18 -32.34
CA ALA A 11 1.44 -1.07 -31.44
C ALA A 11 0.62 -1.24 -30.14
N LEU A 12 1.01 -2.19 -29.29
CA LEU A 12 0.69 -2.10 -27.86
C LEU A 12 1.63 -1.06 -27.26
N ALA A 13 1.18 0.19 -27.25
CA ALA A 13 1.84 1.29 -26.55
C ALA A 13 1.81 1.01 -25.03
N LEU A 14 2.77 0.23 -24.56
CA LEU A 14 3.14 0.15 -23.16
C LEU A 14 3.67 1.52 -22.75
N SER A 15 2.81 2.34 -22.16
CA SER A 15 3.21 3.52 -21.41
C SER A 15 3.95 3.07 -20.15
N SER A 16 5.16 2.54 -20.32
CA SER A 16 6.06 2.18 -19.24
C SER A 16 6.64 3.48 -18.68
N VAL A 17 6.08 3.94 -17.57
CA VAL A 17 6.76 4.91 -16.71
C VAL A 17 7.89 4.10 -16.06
N GLN A 18 9.12 4.25 -16.58
CA GLN A 18 10.38 3.65 -16.10
C GLN A 18 10.21 2.60 -14.98
N GLY A 19 10.08 1.32 -15.36
CA GLY A 19 10.11 0.21 -14.40
C GLY A 19 8.89 0.11 -13.48
N HIS A 20 7.71 0.56 -13.90
CA HIS A 20 6.41 0.23 -13.31
C HIS A 20 5.43 -0.24 -14.41
N PHE A 21 4.42 -1.02 -14.04
CA PHE A 21 3.40 -1.48 -14.98
C PHE A 21 2.00 -1.27 -14.42
N TRP A 22 1.06 -0.86 -15.27
CA TRP A 22 -0.34 -0.84 -14.90
C TRP A 22 -0.89 -2.27 -14.89
N SER A 23 -1.61 -2.63 -13.83
CA SER A 23 -2.44 -3.82 -13.85
C SER A 23 -3.50 -3.71 -14.95
N PRO A 24 -4.11 -4.84 -15.33
CA PRO A 24 -5.43 -4.81 -15.95
C PRO A 24 -6.43 -4.04 -15.08
N TRP A 25 -7.52 -3.61 -15.69
CA TRP A 25 -8.64 -3.05 -14.96
C TRP A 25 -9.32 -4.12 -14.11
N TYR A 26 -9.67 -3.74 -12.90
CA TYR A 26 -10.46 -4.51 -11.96
C TYR A 26 -11.83 -3.87 -11.86
N ASP A 27 -12.83 -4.70 -12.07
CA ASP A 27 -14.24 -4.41 -11.91
C ASP A 27 -14.78 -5.59 -11.10
N ARG A 28 -14.84 -5.38 -9.79
CA ARG A 28 -15.10 -6.42 -8.82
C ARG A 28 -16.59 -6.52 -8.54
N ASP A 29 -17.23 -5.36 -8.44
CA ASP A 29 -18.57 -5.13 -7.96
C ASP A 29 -19.33 -4.28 -8.99
N ASN A 30 -20.58 -4.63 -9.27
CA ASN A 30 -21.43 -3.78 -10.12
C ASN A 30 -22.23 -2.84 -9.21
N PRO A 31 -22.72 -1.67 -9.69
CA PRO A 31 -23.42 -0.67 -8.89
C PRO A 31 -24.79 -1.09 -8.30
N SER A 32 -25.15 -2.38 -8.41
CA SER A 32 -26.37 -2.95 -7.85
C SER A 32 -26.40 -2.88 -6.32
N GLY A 33 -27.58 -2.71 -5.73
CA GLY A 33 -27.74 -2.70 -4.27
C GLY A 33 -27.31 -1.40 -3.61
N LEU A 34 -26.24 -1.43 -2.80
CA LEU A 34 -25.81 -0.31 -1.95
C LEU A 34 -24.86 0.69 -2.65
N GLY A 35 -24.40 0.39 -3.86
CA GLY A 35 -23.44 1.21 -4.60
C GLY A 35 -22.42 0.35 -5.31
N ASP A 36 -21.25 0.93 -5.59
CA ASP A 36 -20.16 0.27 -6.31
C ASP A 36 -18.87 0.27 -5.47
N TYR A 37 -18.26 -0.91 -5.31
CA TYR A 37 -17.25 -1.20 -4.28
C TYR A 37 -15.98 -1.86 -4.83
N GLU A 38 -15.21 -1.08 -5.56
CA GLU A 38 -13.85 -1.38 -6.04
C GLU A 38 -12.75 -1.23 -4.98
N ASN A 39 -13.00 -1.77 -3.78
CA ASN A 39 -12.06 -1.68 -2.66
C ASN A 39 -10.91 -2.71 -2.77
N LEU A 40 -9.69 -2.27 -2.45
CA LEU A 40 -8.48 -3.09 -2.59
C LEU A 40 -8.51 -4.35 -1.71
N HIS A 41 -9.11 -4.25 -0.52
CA HIS A 41 -9.20 -5.37 0.42
C HIS A 41 -10.02 -6.53 -0.17
N ALA A 42 -11.19 -6.25 -0.74
CA ALA A 42 -12.00 -7.27 -1.40
C ALA A 42 -11.32 -7.79 -2.67
N GLN A 43 -10.64 -6.92 -3.41
CA GLN A 43 -9.90 -7.35 -4.60
C GLN A 43 -8.83 -8.38 -4.28
N LYS A 44 -8.12 -8.22 -3.16
CA LYS A 44 -7.10 -9.16 -2.68
C LYS A 44 -7.64 -10.56 -2.35
N LYS A 45 -8.95 -10.69 -2.11
CA LYS A 45 -9.60 -12.00 -1.87
C LYS A 45 -9.73 -12.84 -3.14
N ARG A 46 -9.74 -12.21 -4.33
CA ARG A 46 -9.78 -12.91 -5.62
C ARG A 46 -8.37 -13.27 -6.12
N GLY A 47 -7.34 -12.60 -5.61
CA GLY A 47 -5.96 -12.84 -5.99
C GLY A 47 -5.04 -11.71 -5.56
N TYR A 48 -3.74 -11.87 -5.81
CA TYR A 48 -2.78 -10.82 -5.50
C TYR A 48 -2.86 -9.65 -6.47
N VAL A 49 -3.33 -8.49 -5.98
CA VAL A 49 -3.10 -7.21 -6.67
C VAL A 49 -1.61 -6.88 -6.64
N CYS A 50 -1.04 -6.52 -7.79
CA CYS A 50 0.39 -6.28 -7.98
C CYS A 50 1.29 -7.42 -7.45
N GLY A 51 0.85 -8.69 -7.55
CA GLY A 51 1.62 -9.84 -7.07
C GLY A 51 1.86 -9.87 -5.55
N GLY A 52 1.10 -9.07 -4.79
CA GLY A 52 1.22 -8.92 -3.33
C GLY A 52 2.04 -7.69 -2.93
N CYS A 53 2.53 -6.93 -3.90
CA CYS A 53 3.22 -5.67 -3.68
C CYS A 53 2.24 -4.53 -3.43
N LYS A 54 2.72 -3.51 -2.71
CA LYS A 54 1.98 -2.26 -2.52
C LYS A 54 1.76 -1.57 -3.86
N PRO A 55 0.51 -1.27 -4.27
CA PRO A 55 0.27 -0.38 -5.40
C PRO A 55 0.85 1.00 -5.16
N ILE A 56 1.48 1.56 -6.18
CA ILE A 56 2.09 2.89 -6.16
C ILE A 56 1.02 3.96 -6.41
N ALA A 57 0.20 3.76 -7.44
CA ALA A 57 -0.86 4.68 -7.83
C ALA A 57 -2.11 3.89 -8.24
N ALA A 58 -3.23 4.60 -8.40
CA ALA A 58 -4.46 4.06 -8.93
C ALA A 58 -5.05 5.00 -9.98
N GLN A 59 -5.65 4.41 -10.99
CA GLN A 59 -6.50 5.08 -11.97
C GLN A 59 -7.87 4.43 -11.93
N CYS A 60 -8.89 5.25 -12.03
CA CYS A 60 -10.27 4.82 -12.01
C CYS A 60 -10.99 5.44 -13.19
N ARG A 61 -12.05 4.79 -13.66
CA ARG A 61 -12.95 5.32 -14.69
C ARG A 61 -14.31 4.69 -14.56
N VAL A 62 -15.32 5.32 -15.15
CA VAL A 62 -16.60 4.65 -15.38
C VAL A 62 -16.35 3.57 -16.43
N LYS A 63 -16.78 2.34 -16.17
CA LYS A 63 -16.61 1.21 -17.07
C LYS A 63 -17.17 1.52 -18.45
N GLY A 64 -16.43 1.10 -19.48
CA GLY A 64 -16.78 1.38 -20.87
C GLY A 64 -16.40 2.79 -21.35
N THR A 65 -15.85 3.66 -20.49
CA THR A 65 -15.36 4.99 -20.88
C THR A 65 -13.83 5.03 -20.99
N THR A 66 -13.31 6.09 -21.59
CA THR A 66 -11.86 6.37 -21.65
C THR A 66 -11.41 7.47 -20.68
N ASN A 67 -12.36 8.17 -20.05
CA ASN A 67 -12.10 9.26 -19.13
C ASN A 67 -11.60 8.74 -17.79
N VAL A 68 -10.29 8.70 -17.64
CA VAL A 68 -9.63 8.30 -16.39
C VAL A 68 -9.51 9.46 -15.42
N PHE A 69 -9.70 9.15 -14.14
CA PHE A 69 -9.36 10.04 -13.05
C PHE A 69 -8.50 9.30 -12.04
N THR A 70 -7.86 10.08 -11.17
CA THR A 70 -7.04 9.58 -10.08
C THR A 70 -7.52 10.23 -8.78
N ARG A 71 -6.86 9.95 -7.67
CA ARG A 71 -7.06 10.75 -6.45
C ARG A 71 -6.67 12.23 -6.62
N TRP A 72 -5.88 12.57 -7.64
CA TRP A 72 -5.23 13.86 -7.77
C TRP A 72 -5.76 14.73 -8.91
N SER A 73 -6.26 14.11 -9.98
CA SER A 73 -6.66 14.75 -11.22
C SER A 73 -7.86 14.06 -11.83
N GLY A 74 -8.64 14.81 -12.62
CA GLY A 74 -9.96 14.41 -13.13
C GLY A 74 -11.05 14.49 -12.07
N THR A 75 -12.30 14.35 -12.51
CA THR A 75 -13.49 14.41 -11.65
C THR A 75 -14.33 13.16 -11.86
N ALA A 76 -14.70 12.50 -10.78
CA ALA A 76 -15.68 11.42 -10.83
C ALA A 76 -17.10 12.01 -10.93
N PRO A 77 -18.02 11.41 -11.72
CA PRO A 77 -19.40 11.89 -11.81
C PRO A 77 -20.21 11.70 -10.51
N ASN A 78 -19.83 10.72 -9.67
CA ASN A 78 -20.44 10.49 -8.36
C ASN A 78 -19.58 11.05 -7.22
N LYS A 79 -20.22 11.29 -6.08
CA LYS A 79 -19.53 11.54 -4.80
C LYS A 79 -18.97 10.22 -4.27
N LEU A 80 -17.64 10.12 -4.22
CA LEU A 80 -16.94 8.90 -3.79
C LEU A 80 -16.57 8.96 -2.29
N VAL A 81 -16.87 7.89 -1.56
CA VAL A 81 -16.42 7.69 -0.17
C VAL A 81 -14.93 7.39 -0.11
N ILE A 82 -14.45 6.56 -1.06
CA ILE A 82 -13.02 6.33 -1.26
C ILE A 82 -12.68 6.78 -2.68
N HIS A 83 -11.90 7.85 -2.77
CA HIS A 83 -11.62 8.51 -4.05
C HIS A 83 -10.34 7.95 -4.69
N CYS A 84 -10.48 6.88 -5.47
CA CYS A 84 -9.44 6.26 -6.31
C CYS A 84 -8.05 6.16 -5.64
N SER A 85 -8.00 5.46 -4.50
CA SER A 85 -6.81 5.35 -3.66
C SER A 85 -6.00 4.09 -3.98
N PRO A 86 -4.66 4.17 -4.13
CA PRO A 86 -3.82 2.99 -4.35
C PRO A 86 -3.82 2.01 -3.17
N THR A 87 -4.15 2.45 -1.96
CA THR A 87 -4.12 1.60 -0.76
C THR A 87 -5.49 1.22 -0.23
N LYS A 88 -6.56 1.86 -0.74
CA LYS A 88 -7.93 1.60 -0.29
C LYS A 88 -8.89 1.19 -1.42
N GLY A 89 -8.61 1.56 -2.67
CA GLY A 89 -9.45 1.33 -3.83
C GLY A 89 -10.39 2.51 -4.15
N LEU A 90 -11.55 2.22 -4.72
CA LEU A 90 -12.64 3.18 -4.97
C LEU A 90 -13.93 2.67 -4.32
N VAL A 91 -14.73 3.58 -3.76
CA VAL A 91 -16.06 3.25 -3.23
C VAL A 91 -17.02 4.39 -3.52
N CYS A 92 -18.13 4.04 -4.16
CA CYS A 92 -19.32 4.86 -4.31
C CYS A 92 -20.47 4.22 -3.52
N VAL A 93 -21.27 5.03 -2.82
CA VAL A 93 -22.44 4.56 -2.05
C VAL A 93 -23.68 5.29 -2.53
N ASN A 94 -24.74 4.54 -2.87
CA ASN A 94 -25.98 5.07 -3.43
C ASN A 94 -26.64 6.11 -2.51
N SER A 95 -26.69 5.85 -1.20
CA SER A 95 -27.29 6.77 -0.21
C SER A 95 -26.60 8.14 -0.11
N GLN A 96 -25.40 8.30 -0.68
CA GLN A 96 -24.65 9.57 -0.67
C GLN A 96 -24.79 10.38 -1.97
N GLN A 97 -25.59 9.93 -2.93
CA GLN A 97 -25.70 10.55 -4.26
C GLN A 97 -26.89 11.52 -4.40
N GLY A 98 -27.58 11.87 -3.32
CA GLY A 98 -28.67 12.87 -3.35
C GLY A 98 -29.84 12.48 -4.25
N GLY A 99 -30.19 11.19 -4.29
CA GLY A 99 -31.28 10.65 -5.13
C GLY A 99 -30.82 9.92 -6.40
N GLY A 100 -29.52 9.98 -6.74
CA GLY A 100 -28.94 9.20 -7.83
C GLY A 100 -28.41 7.81 -7.40
N SER A 101 -27.94 7.04 -8.38
CA SER A 101 -27.18 5.81 -8.15
C SER A 101 -25.71 5.99 -8.53
N CYS A 102 -24.87 5.12 -8.00
CA CYS A 102 -23.48 4.99 -8.44
C CYS A 102 -23.42 4.55 -9.90
N LYS A 103 -22.46 5.12 -10.63
CA LYS A 103 -21.98 4.54 -11.89
C LYS A 103 -21.17 3.28 -11.61
N ASP A 104 -21.05 2.44 -12.64
CA ASP A 104 -20.19 1.26 -12.66
C ASP A 104 -18.74 1.72 -12.88
N TYR A 105 -17.87 1.57 -11.88
CA TYR A 105 -16.47 1.96 -11.96
C TYR A 105 -15.56 0.75 -12.06
N GLU A 106 -14.45 0.95 -12.77
CA GLU A 106 -13.32 0.04 -12.72
C GLU A 106 -12.06 0.77 -12.26
N ILE A 107 -11.17 0.05 -11.60
CA ILE A 107 -9.91 0.54 -11.04
C ILE A 107 -8.74 -0.28 -11.56
N ARG A 108 -7.63 0.39 -11.91
CA ARG A 108 -6.34 -0.26 -12.13
C ARG A 108 -5.26 0.36 -11.27
N TYR A 109 -4.23 -0.41 -11.01
CA TYR A 109 -3.16 -0.04 -10.10
C TYR A 109 -1.82 0.04 -10.84
N LEU A 110 -1.03 1.06 -10.53
CA LEU A 110 0.36 1.11 -10.96
C LEU A 110 1.17 0.23 -10.02
N CYS A 111 1.63 -0.89 -10.54
CA CYS A 111 2.37 -1.89 -9.81
C CYS A 111 3.88 -1.63 -9.92
N PRO A 112 4.63 -1.79 -8.81
CA PRO A 112 6.08 -1.64 -8.82
C PRO A 112 6.75 -2.76 -9.63
N THR A 113 7.51 -2.42 -10.67
CA THR A 113 8.54 -3.31 -11.25
C THR A 113 9.86 -3.11 -10.50
N THR A 114 9.85 -3.31 -9.18
CA THR A 114 11.05 -3.12 -8.36
C THR A 114 11.96 -4.34 -8.37
N SER A 115 13.25 -4.09 -8.59
CA SER A 115 14.33 -5.01 -8.20
C SER A 115 14.28 -5.24 -6.69
N GLY A 116 14.30 -6.50 -6.28
CA GLY A 116 14.15 -6.88 -4.89
C GLY A 116 14.18 -8.38 -4.74
N SER A 117 14.63 -8.84 -3.58
CA SER A 117 14.74 -10.26 -3.27
C SER A 117 13.62 -10.68 -2.33
N TRP A 118 13.02 -11.83 -2.63
CA TRP A 118 12.12 -12.48 -1.69
C TRP A 118 12.93 -13.12 -0.57
N THR A 119 12.43 -13.01 0.66
CA THR A 119 12.90 -13.87 1.76
C THR A 119 12.48 -15.31 1.49
N SER A 120 13.05 -16.25 2.25
CA SER A 120 12.37 -17.53 2.49
C SER A 120 10.98 -17.28 3.09
N PHE A 121 10.12 -18.29 3.02
CA PHE A 121 8.91 -18.27 3.82
C PHE A 121 9.30 -18.33 5.30
N LEU A 122 8.68 -17.46 6.07
CA LEU A 122 8.81 -17.33 7.51
C LEU A 122 7.52 -17.81 8.13
N ASP A 123 7.66 -18.54 9.21
CA ASP A 123 6.59 -19.16 9.96
C ASP A 123 7.06 -19.14 11.41
N ARG A 124 6.30 -18.45 12.25
CA ARG A 124 6.71 -18.12 13.61
C ARG A 124 5.74 -18.70 14.63
N ASP A 125 4.47 -18.82 14.30
CA ASP A 125 3.39 -19.10 15.24
C ASP A 125 2.46 -20.20 14.69
N ASP A 126 2.59 -21.40 15.23
CA ASP A 126 1.67 -22.48 14.88
C ASP A 126 0.24 -22.18 15.39
N PRO A 127 -0.81 -22.59 14.66
CA PRO A 127 -2.19 -22.30 15.02
C PRO A 127 -2.55 -22.95 16.37
N SER A 128 -2.89 -22.11 17.35
CA SER A 128 -3.28 -22.55 18.70
C SER A 128 -4.49 -21.76 19.22
N GLY A 129 -4.74 -21.76 20.54
CA GLY A 129 -5.94 -21.17 21.15
C GLY A 129 -6.19 -19.69 20.76
N THR A 130 -5.15 -18.92 20.48
CA THR A 130 -5.25 -17.52 20.03
C THR A 130 -5.27 -17.35 18.50
N GLY A 131 -5.12 -18.41 17.73
CA GLY A 131 -4.98 -18.40 16.28
C GLY A 131 -3.53 -18.56 15.80
N ASP A 132 -3.26 -18.07 14.60
CA ASP A 132 -1.99 -18.11 13.87
C ASP A 132 -1.55 -16.66 13.55
N TRP A 133 -0.36 -16.29 14.05
CA TRP A 133 0.11 -14.90 14.16
C TRP A 133 1.39 -14.60 13.37
N GLU A 134 1.32 -14.69 12.05
CA GLU A 134 2.40 -14.34 11.12
C GLU A 134 2.53 -12.83 10.84
N SER A 135 2.63 -12.03 11.91
CA SER A 135 2.68 -10.57 11.82
C SER A 135 4.09 -10.02 11.55
N THR A 136 4.19 -8.97 10.74
CA THR A 136 5.46 -8.26 10.48
C THR A 136 6.11 -7.75 11.76
N ARG A 137 5.31 -7.35 12.77
CA ARG A 137 5.82 -6.93 14.09
C ARG A 137 6.52 -8.11 14.80
N ALA A 138 5.91 -9.29 14.79
CA ALA A 138 6.49 -10.49 15.39
C ALA A 138 7.79 -10.90 14.70
N PHE A 139 7.82 -10.93 13.36
CA PHE A 139 9.04 -11.22 12.60
C PHE A 139 10.15 -10.22 12.87
N ARG A 140 9.84 -8.92 12.97
CA ARG A 140 10.83 -7.91 13.35
C ARG A 140 11.38 -8.14 14.74
N ARG A 141 10.58 -8.55 15.73
CA ARG A 141 11.09 -8.89 17.06
C ARG A 141 12.01 -10.12 17.01
N PHE A 142 11.57 -11.18 16.35
CA PHE A 142 12.30 -12.44 16.23
C PHE A 142 13.65 -12.27 15.53
N THR A 143 13.67 -11.51 14.44
CA THR A 143 14.88 -11.22 13.65
C THR A 143 15.76 -10.11 14.25
N LYS A 144 15.50 -9.62 15.47
CA LYS A 144 16.18 -8.44 16.06
C LYS A 144 16.16 -7.21 15.14
N ASN A 145 15.01 -6.96 14.52
CA ASN A 145 14.72 -5.96 13.49
C ASN A 145 15.45 -6.16 12.15
N ASN A 146 15.94 -7.37 11.85
CA ASN A 146 16.66 -7.64 10.61
C ASN A 146 15.78 -8.03 9.41
N LEU A 147 14.44 -8.07 9.54
CA LEU A 147 13.57 -8.22 8.36
C LEU A 147 13.86 -7.08 7.35
N CYS A 148 14.34 -7.47 6.16
CA CYS A 148 14.88 -6.57 5.14
C CYS A 148 16.02 -5.64 5.61
N GLY A 149 16.85 -6.04 6.57
CA GLY A 149 17.87 -5.16 7.15
C GLY A 149 17.25 -3.97 7.89
N GLY A 150 16.08 -4.15 8.50
CA GLY A 150 15.33 -3.11 9.18
C GLY A 150 14.50 -2.20 8.29
N ARG A 151 14.57 -2.36 6.96
CA ARG A 151 13.78 -1.59 5.98
C ARG A 151 12.32 -2.06 5.92
N ARG A 152 11.43 -1.24 5.33
CA ARG A 152 10.05 -1.68 5.04
C ARG A 152 10.05 -2.67 3.88
N THR A 153 9.16 -3.63 3.99
CA THR A 153 8.87 -4.69 3.02
C THR A 153 7.99 -4.11 1.91
N MET A 154 8.29 -4.46 0.65
CA MET A 154 7.55 -3.94 -0.52
C MET A 154 6.31 -4.78 -0.84
N CYS A 155 6.42 -6.09 -0.61
CA CYS A 155 5.43 -7.07 -0.97
C CYS A 155 5.31 -8.13 0.12
N ALA A 156 4.14 -8.76 0.23
CA ALA A 156 3.92 -9.95 1.03
C ALA A 156 3.25 -11.03 0.18
N GLN A 157 3.65 -12.28 0.42
CA GLN A 157 2.96 -13.45 -0.07
C GLN A 157 2.81 -14.45 1.05
N CYS A 158 1.59 -14.93 1.24
CA CYS A 158 1.20 -15.81 2.31
C CYS A 158 0.49 -17.04 1.74
N ARG A 159 0.73 -18.18 2.36
CA ARG A 159 0.12 -19.46 1.99
C ARG A 159 0.00 -20.35 3.21
N ALA A 160 -0.90 -21.33 3.14
CA ALA A 160 -0.93 -22.38 4.15
C ALA A 160 0.37 -23.20 4.07
N LYS A 161 1.04 -23.43 5.20
CA LYS A 161 2.35 -24.11 5.25
C LYS A 161 2.30 -25.52 4.67
N ARG A 162 1.26 -26.29 4.99
CA ARG A 162 1.12 -27.68 4.53
C ARG A 162 0.67 -27.79 3.07
N SER A 163 -0.48 -27.21 2.72
CA SER A 163 -1.03 -27.36 1.36
C SER A 163 -0.42 -26.42 0.32
N ARG A 164 0.35 -25.42 0.76
CA ARG A 164 0.89 -24.32 -0.07
C ARG A 164 -0.18 -23.51 -0.81
N TYR A 165 -1.45 -23.67 -0.45
CA TYR A 165 -2.53 -22.89 -1.04
C TYR A 165 -2.41 -21.42 -0.65
N PRO A 166 -2.63 -20.48 -1.59
CA PRO A 166 -2.68 -19.06 -1.28
C PRO A 166 -3.68 -18.80 -0.16
N TYR A 167 -3.34 -17.90 0.79
CA TYR A 167 -4.15 -17.65 1.98
C TYR A 167 -5.62 -17.35 1.62
N TYR A 168 -5.87 -16.50 0.61
CA TYR A 168 -7.20 -16.12 0.14
C TYR A 168 -8.05 -17.28 -0.44
N LYS A 169 -7.48 -18.46 -0.70
CA LYS A 169 -8.21 -19.66 -1.16
C LYS A 169 -8.50 -20.67 -0.04
N THR A 170 -8.05 -20.41 1.18
CA THR A 170 -8.14 -21.41 2.26
C THR A 170 -9.48 -21.48 2.97
N GLY A 171 -10.33 -20.46 2.79
CA GLY A 171 -11.64 -20.34 3.43
C GLY A 171 -11.59 -19.78 4.86
N ASP A 172 -10.42 -19.36 5.34
CA ASP A 172 -10.28 -18.73 6.66
C ASP A 172 -10.52 -17.22 6.59
N ARG A 173 -10.82 -16.62 7.74
CA ARG A 173 -11.01 -15.19 7.91
C ARG A 173 -9.84 -14.59 8.68
N TYR A 174 -9.43 -13.39 8.27
CA TYR A 174 -8.24 -12.71 8.77
C TYR A 174 -8.61 -11.43 9.51
N ASN A 175 -7.77 -11.07 10.48
CA ASN A 175 -7.93 -9.84 11.23
C ASN A 175 -7.78 -8.62 10.30
N THR A 176 -8.53 -7.55 10.59
CA THR A 176 -8.48 -6.31 9.80
C THR A 176 -7.05 -5.78 9.68
N PHE A 177 -6.64 -5.40 8.48
CA PHE A 177 -5.28 -4.97 8.12
C PHE A 177 -4.19 -6.05 8.18
N HIS A 178 -4.53 -7.29 8.52
CA HIS A 178 -3.63 -8.46 8.57
C HIS A 178 -4.04 -9.55 7.56
N ASP A 179 -4.56 -9.13 6.41
CA ASP A 179 -4.96 -9.97 5.28
C ASP A 179 -3.80 -10.13 4.27
N CYS A 180 -2.69 -10.72 4.72
CA CYS A 180 -1.46 -10.86 3.94
C CYS A 180 -0.95 -9.53 3.37
N ASN A 181 -0.57 -8.63 4.27
CA ASN A 181 -0.15 -7.29 3.93
C ASN A 181 1.38 -7.13 4.11
N TRP A 182 2.04 -6.42 3.20
CA TRP A 182 3.45 -6.07 3.31
C TRP A 182 3.77 -5.35 4.63
N GLU A 183 2.85 -4.53 5.17
CA GLU A 183 3.07 -3.80 6.43
C GLU A 183 2.86 -4.63 7.70
N ASN A 184 1.89 -5.53 7.70
CA ASN A 184 1.35 -6.12 8.93
C ASN A 184 1.38 -7.67 8.94
N GLY A 185 1.72 -8.30 7.83
CA GLY A 185 1.76 -9.76 7.69
C GLY A 185 0.37 -10.38 7.53
N LEU A 186 0.23 -11.60 8.01
CA LEU A 186 -1.02 -12.36 8.05
C LEU A 186 -1.36 -12.66 9.50
N VAL A 187 -2.62 -12.46 9.91
CA VAL A 187 -3.08 -12.87 11.24
C VAL A 187 -4.48 -13.45 11.08
N CYS A 188 -4.61 -14.69 11.52
CA CYS A 188 -5.88 -15.38 11.68
C CYS A 188 -6.08 -15.63 13.17
N THR A 189 -7.12 -15.06 13.76
CA THR A 189 -7.48 -15.36 15.16
C THR A 189 -8.70 -16.26 15.21
N THR A 190 -8.75 -17.19 16.17
CA THR A 190 -9.90 -18.08 16.38
C THR A 190 -11.21 -17.29 16.53
N SER A 191 -11.16 -16.12 17.17
CA SER A 191 -12.33 -15.23 17.34
C SER A 191 -12.86 -14.64 16.03
N VAL A 192 -11.98 -14.34 15.07
CA VAL A 192 -12.35 -13.80 13.74
C VAL A 192 -12.73 -14.94 12.78
N ASN A 193 -11.97 -16.04 12.82
CA ASN A 193 -12.16 -17.19 11.95
C ASN A 193 -13.34 -18.08 12.37
N LYS A 194 -13.76 -18.01 13.64
CA LYS A 194 -14.81 -18.85 14.25
C LYS A 194 -14.48 -20.35 14.28
N LYS A 195 -13.24 -20.70 13.95
CA LYS A 195 -12.65 -22.04 13.95
C LYS A 195 -11.14 -21.90 14.12
N ILE A 196 -10.45 -23.01 14.40
CA ILE A 196 -8.99 -23.05 14.42
C ILE A 196 -8.47 -22.65 13.04
N CYS A 197 -7.49 -21.75 13.04
CA CYS A 197 -6.84 -21.28 11.83
C CYS A 197 -6.01 -22.38 11.19
N LYS A 198 -5.86 -22.33 9.86
CA LYS A 198 -4.78 -23.06 9.23
C LYS A 198 -3.44 -22.47 9.67
N ASP A 199 -2.43 -23.32 9.58
CA ASP A 199 -1.02 -22.95 9.77
C ASP A 199 -0.53 -22.21 8.51
N TYR A 200 -0.09 -20.96 8.68
CA TYR A 200 0.35 -20.11 7.59
C TYR A 200 1.83 -19.76 7.67
N GLU A 201 2.39 -19.50 6.50
CA GLU A 201 3.73 -18.93 6.37
C GLU A 201 3.69 -17.72 5.43
N VAL A 202 4.58 -16.76 5.69
CA VAL A 202 4.66 -15.48 4.97
C VAL A 202 6.07 -15.26 4.47
N ARG A 203 6.22 -14.86 3.21
CA ARG A 203 7.46 -14.29 2.68
C ARG A 203 7.27 -12.84 2.28
N PHE A 204 8.35 -12.08 2.37
CA PHE A 204 8.35 -10.67 2.00
C PHE A 204 9.35 -10.38 0.90
N LYS A 205 9.03 -9.40 0.05
CA LYS A 205 10.01 -8.87 -0.91
C LYS A 205 10.66 -7.64 -0.33
N CYS A 206 11.98 -7.67 -0.22
CA CYS A 206 12.79 -6.57 0.28
C CYS A 206 13.28 -5.69 -0.89
N PRO A 207 13.30 -4.34 -0.74
CA PRO A 207 13.82 -3.46 -1.77
C PRO A 207 15.32 -3.67 -1.97
N THR A 208 15.77 -3.77 -3.23
CA THR A 208 17.19 -3.62 -3.57
C THR A 208 17.50 -2.13 -3.62
N ILE A 209 18.27 -1.65 -2.65
CA ILE A 209 18.73 -0.25 -2.61
C ILE A 209 20.11 -0.20 -3.24
N GLY A 210 20.22 0.52 -4.35
CA GLY A 210 21.49 0.75 -5.04
C GLY A 210 22.17 2.04 -4.58
N ASN A 211 23.46 2.16 -4.88
CA ASN A 211 24.23 3.41 -4.71
C ASN A 211 24.04 4.34 -5.93
N SER A 212 24.86 5.40 -6.01
CA SER A 212 24.85 6.41 -7.08
C SER A 212 24.80 5.81 -8.49
N ASN A 213 25.41 4.63 -8.71
CA ASN A 213 25.57 4.00 -10.02
C ASN A 213 24.46 3.01 -10.41
N CYS A 214 23.43 2.82 -9.59
CA CYS A 214 22.31 1.96 -9.98
C CYS A 214 21.24 2.75 -10.74
N SER A 215 21.19 2.54 -12.06
CA SER A 215 20.24 3.19 -12.99
C SER A 215 18.80 2.68 -12.87
N ARG A 216 18.55 1.60 -12.13
CA ARG A 216 17.20 0.99 -11.94
C ARG A 216 16.86 0.72 -10.47
N CYS A 217 17.61 1.29 -9.53
CA CYS A 217 17.33 1.13 -8.10
C CYS A 217 16.68 2.38 -7.55
N ALA A 218 15.83 2.17 -6.54
CA ALA A 218 15.26 3.27 -5.80
C ALA A 218 16.33 3.99 -4.96
N LYS A 219 16.23 5.32 -4.86
CA LYS A 219 17.17 6.19 -4.15
C LYS A 219 16.47 6.96 -3.05
N TRP A 220 17.15 7.10 -1.91
CA TRP A 220 16.64 7.93 -0.82
C TRP A 220 16.84 9.41 -1.17
N THR A 221 15.83 10.23 -0.92
CA THR A 221 15.98 11.68 -0.87
C THR A 221 16.84 12.08 0.33
N SER A 222 17.33 13.32 0.32
CA SER A 222 17.76 14.00 1.54
C SER A 222 16.62 14.01 2.57
N TRP A 223 16.99 14.08 3.86
CA TRP A 223 16.03 14.36 4.92
C TRP A 223 15.43 15.76 4.71
N ARG A 224 14.14 15.86 5.00
CA ARG A 224 13.34 17.06 4.86
C ARG A 224 12.55 17.23 6.15
N ASP A 225 12.47 18.48 6.57
CA ASP A 225 11.60 18.96 7.62
C ASP A 225 10.96 20.21 7.03
N ARG A 226 9.65 20.13 6.87
CA ARG A 226 8.78 21.12 6.22
C ARG A 226 7.96 21.88 7.23
N ASP A 227 7.75 21.30 8.40
CA ASP A 227 6.93 21.89 9.44
C ASP A 227 7.58 21.72 10.81
N ASN A 228 7.54 22.79 11.59
CA ASN A 228 8.00 22.73 12.97
C ASN A 228 6.79 22.49 13.88
N PRO A 229 6.96 21.94 15.09
CA PRO A 229 5.86 21.57 16.01
C PRO A 229 5.03 22.74 16.58
N SER A 230 5.15 23.93 15.98
CA SER A 230 4.47 25.15 16.39
C SER A 230 2.97 25.13 16.02
N GLY A 231 2.17 25.88 16.77
CA GLY A 231 0.72 25.92 16.58
C GLY A 231 0.03 24.58 16.89
N SER A 232 -0.43 23.88 15.85
CA SER A 232 -1.36 22.74 16.01
C SER A 232 -0.72 21.35 15.98
N GLY A 233 0.57 21.24 15.68
CA GLY A 233 1.27 19.96 15.58
C GLY A 233 2.49 20.07 14.69
N ASP A 234 2.95 18.91 14.21
CA ASP A 234 4.02 18.79 13.22
C ASP A 234 3.53 17.93 12.05
N PHE A 235 3.61 18.50 10.85
CA PHE A 235 2.89 18.10 9.66
C PHE A 235 3.80 17.88 8.44
N GLU A 236 4.44 16.72 8.42
CA GLU A 236 5.24 16.23 7.30
C GLU A 236 4.38 15.59 6.19
N TYR A 237 3.45 16.37 5.62
CA TYR A 237 2.43 15.91 4.66
C TYR A 237 2.97 15.58 3.26
N VAL A 238 2.43 14.50 2.69
CA VAL A 238 2.52 14.16 1.26
C VAL A 238 1.15 14.30 0.60
N GLY A 239 1.05 15.05 -0.50
CA GLY A 239 -0.17 15.11 -1.32
C GLY A 239 -0.40 16.43 -2.08
N LYS A 240 -1.59 16.59 -2.69
CA LYS A 240 -1.94 17.74 -3.55
C LYS A 240 -1.87 19.12 -2.88
N ARG A 241 -2.12 19.19 -1.58
CA ARG A 241 -1.90 20.41 -0.75
C ARG A 241 -0.56 20.37 0.02
N GLY A 242 0.22 19.31 -0.16
CA GLY A 242 1.52 19.05 0.48
C GLY A 242 2.66 18.99 -0.55
N HIS A 243 3.76 18.29 -0.23
CA HIS A 243 4.91 18.14 -1.13
C HIS A 243 4.85 16.81 -1.89
N ASN A 244 5.32 16.79 -3.15
CA ASN A 244 5.70 15.56 -3.86
C ASN A 244 7.25 15.45 -3.86
N PRO A 245 7.84 14.54 -3.06
CA PRO A 245 9.29 14.44 -2.90
C PRO A 245 10.00 13.68 -4.03
N CYS A 246 9.25 13.05 -4.94
CA CYS A 246 9.78 12.20 -6.01
C CYS A 246 9.47 12.76 -7.40
N SER A 247 9.51 14.10 -7.55
CA SER A 247 9.36 14.80 -8.83
C SER A 247 8.11 14.38 -9.62
N GLY A 248 6.96 14.30 -8.94
CA GLY A 248 5.69 13.92 -9.54
C GLY A 248 5.40 12.42 -9.52
N ARG A 249 6.33 11.59 -9.03
CA ARG A 249 6.13 10.15 -8.79
C ARG A 249 5.67 9.91 -7.35
N GLU A 250 5.04 8.77 -7.10
CA GLU A 250 4.65 8.37 -5.74
C GLU A 250 5.84 7.70 -5.04
N PRO A 251 6.11 7.97 -3.75
CA PRO A 251 7.22 7.36 -3.04
C PRO A 251 7.04 5.86 -2.82
N ILE A 252 8.13 5.09 -2.94
CA ILE A 252 8.17 3.64 -2.69
C ILE A 252 8.16 3.37 -1.18
N ASP A 253 9.02 4.10 -0.45
CA ASP A 253 9.18 3.96 0.99
C ASP A 253 9.38 5.32 1.66
N ILE A 254 9.26 5.35 2.98
CA ILE A 254 9.44 6.53 3.81
C ILE A 254 10.16 6.16 5.10
N GLN A 255 11.04 7.04 5.54
CA GLN A 255 11.61 7.01 6.88
C GLN A 255 11.28 8.31 7.59
N CYS A 256 10.94 8.20 8.87
CA CYS A 256 10.63 9.33 9.72
C CYS A 256 11.34 9.19 11.06
N ARG A 257 11.88 10.30 11.57
CA ARG A 257 12.59 10.34 12.85
C ARG A 257 12.45 11.71 13.47
N VAL A 258 12.62 11.77 14.79
CA VAL A 258 12.74 13.05 15.50
C VAL A 258 13.99 13.75 14.98
N LYS A 259 13.87 15.01 14.56
CA LYS A 259 14.97 15.75 13.91
C LYS A 259 16.16 15.96 14.82
N ALA A 260 15.95 16.32 16.08
CA ALA A 260 17.04 16.55 17.03
C ALA A 260 17.76 15.25 17.41
N THR A 261 17.03 14.22 17.86
CA THR A 261 17.61 13.01 18.46
C THR A 261 17.85 11.88 17.45
N LYS A 262 17.33 12.01 16.23
CA LYS A 262 17.27 10.95 15.20
C LYS A 262 16.54 9.67 15.67
N GLN A 263 15.82 9.75 16.79
CA GLN A 263 14.98 8.68 17.34
C GLN A 263 13.90 8.30 16.32
N ARG A 264 13.67 6.99 16.12
CA ARG A 264 12.62 6.50 15.21
C ARG A 264 11.24 6.97 15.69
N TRP A 265 10.39 7.40 14.77
CA TRP A 265 9.10 8.01 15.12
C TRP A 265 8.21 7.14 16.03
N TYR A 266 8.22 5.82 15.82
CA TYR A 266 7.38 4.89 16.58
C TYR A 266 7.90 4.56 17.98
N THR A 267 9.15 4.92 18.30
CA THR A 267 9.69 4.83 19.67
C THR A 267 9.62 6.16 20.41
N ALA A 268 9.17 7.22 19.74
CA ALA A 268 9.15 8.57 20.29
C ALA A 268 8.04 8.82 21.33
N GLY A 269 7.10 7.88 21.51
CA GLY A 269 6.05 7.95 22.52
C GLY A 269 4.88 8.89 22.20
N GLN A 270 4.74 9.31 20.94
CA GLN A 270 3.71 10.26 20.51
C GLN A 270 2.60 9.59 19.69
N LYS A 271 1.37 10.10 19.80
CA LYS A 271 0.25 9.64 18.98
C LYS A 271 0.36 10.25 17.58
N ILE A 272 0.57 9.40 16.58
CA ILE A 272 0.78 9.82 15.19
C ILE A 272 -0.45 9.42 14.36
N ARG A 273 -1.11 10.40 13.71
CA ARG A 273 -2.28 10.18 12.84
C ARG A 273 -1.88 9.50 11.54
N ALA A 274 -0.98 10.13 10.77
CA ALA A 274 -0.38 9.52 9.58
C ALA A 274 0.91 8.83 10.00
N LYS A 275 0.87 7.51 10.16
CA LYS A 275 1.94 6.69 10.77
C LYS A 275 3.15 6.47 9.85
N CYS A 276 3.78 7.57 9.41
CA CYS A 276 4.95 7.57 8.54
C CYS A 276 4.72 6.69 7.31
N THR A 277 3.77 7.06 6.45
CA THR A 277 3.42 6.25 5.26
C THR A 277 3.79 6.99 3.98
N PRO A 278 4.23 6.30 2.91
CA PRO A 278 4.60 6.95 1.65
C PRO A 278 3.53 7.88 1.06
N SER A 279 2.26 7.51 1.23
CA SER A 279 1.10 8.24 0.67
C SER A 279 0.48 9.27 1.63
N GLY A 280 0.88 9.25 2.91
CA GLY A 280 0.30 10.09 3.95
C GLY A 280 1.31 10.93 4.74
N GLY A 281 2.61 10.69 4.56
CA GLY A 281 3.67 11.35 5.31
C GLY A 281 3.69 10.95 6.79
N LEU A 282 4.15 11.87 7.64
CA LEU A 282 4.01 11.79 9.09
C LEU A 282 3.15 12.95 9.58
N VAL A 283 2.20 12.68 10.47
CA VAL A 283 1.34 13.74 11.04
C VAL A 283 1.21 13.54 12.54
N CYS A 284 1.76 14.46 13.29
CA CYS A 284 1.55 14.62 14.72
C CYS A 284 0.63 15.82 14.96
N VAL A 285 -0.36 15.68 15.83
CA VAL A 285 -1.26 16.77 16.22
C VAL A 285 -1.16 16.98 17.72
N ASN A 286 -0.93 18.22 18.16
CA ASN A 286 -0.74 18.58 19.57
C ASN A 286 -1.92 18.12 20.44
N ARG A 287 -3.15 18.37 19.97
CA ARG A 287 -4.39 18.03 20.69
C ARG A 287 -4.58 16.53 20.95
N ASP A 288 -3.93 15.67 20.16
CA ASP A 288 -4.10 14.22 20.31
C ASP A 288 -3.12 13.63 21.34
N GLN A 289 -2.10 14.40 21.73
CA GLN A 289 -1.04 13.91 22.57
C GLN A 289 -1.51 13.76 24.03
N PRO A 290 -1.05 12.70 24.72
CA PRO A 290 -1.34 12.53 26.13
C PRO A 290 -0.72 13.66 26.98
N ASN A 291 -1.37 13.99 28.09
CA ASN A 291 -0.84 14.91 29.10
C ASN A 291 -0.47 16.31 28.59
N GLY A 292 -1.11 16.77 27.51
CA GLY A 292 -0.88 18.10 26.95
C GLY A 292 0.50 18.32 26.32
N GLN A 293 1.31 17.27 26.15
CA GLN A 293 2.62 17.41 25.51
C GLN A 293 2.48 17.89 24.06
N LEU A 294 3.40 18.73 23.59
CA LEU A 294 3.45 19.14 22.18
C LEU A 294 4.12 18.06 21.34
N CYS A 295 3.85 18.08 20.04
CA CYS A 295 4.54 17.26 19.05
C CYS A 295 6.05 17.53 19.10
N LYS A 296 6.84 16.48 18.90
CA LYS A 296 8.26 16.61 18.61
C LYS A 296 8.41 17.07 17.16
N ASP A 297 9.54 17.68 16.87
CA ASP A 297 9.99 18.03 15.52
C ASP A 297 10.49 16.76 14.80
N TYR A 298 9.84 16.42 13.69
CA TYR A 298 10.09 15.25 12.86
C TYR A 298 10.64 15.66 11.50
N GLU A 299 11.67 14.95 11.06
CA GLU A 299 12.10 14.99 9.66
C GLU A 299 11.80 13.66 8.98
N ILE A 300 11.55 13.72 7.67
CA ILE A 300 11.24 12.58 6.83
C ILE A 300 12.12 12.53 5.58
N ARG A 301 12.29 11.33 5.03
CA ARG A 301 12.85 11.13 3.69
C ARG A 301 12.14 10.00 2.97
N PHE A 302 12.24 10.01 1.66
CA PHE A 302 11.51 9.08 0.81
C PHE A 302 12.46 8.26 -0.04
N LEU A 303 12.09 7.00 -0.26
CA LEU A 303 12.72 6.17 -1.27
C LEU A 303 11.93 6.38 -2.56
N CYS A 304 12.55 7.05 -3.52
CA CYS A 304 11.95 7.36 -4.81
C CYS A 304 12.46 6.37 -5.89
N PRO A 305 11.62 6.02 -6.88
CA PRO A 305 12.02 5.23 -8.03
C PRO A 305 13.04 5.93 -8.93
#